data_AF-A0A2N2BMM0-F1
#
_entry.id   AF-A0A2N2BMM0-F1
#
_cell.length_a   1.000
_cell.length_b   1.000
_cell.length_c   1.000
_cell.angle_alpha   90.00
_cell.angle_beta   90.00
_cell.angle_gamma   90.00
#
_symmetry.space_group_name_H-M   'P 1'
#
loop_
_entity.id
_entity.type
_entity.pdbx_description
1 polymer ?
#
loop_
_entity_poly.entity_id
_entity_poly.type
_entity_poly.pdbx_seq_one_letter_code
_entity_poly.pdbx_strand_id
1 'polypeptide(L)'
;MGRSGGSGGRSSGGSFGGSRSSGGRSGGFGSSHRSGGSGGFGSFGSSSGGSFFGSGSRMSSGGGNYGGGGGPVGCGCGAFLIMLVIVLIFLLIIGIFMASVFTSSSEITKSSVARQPLPTGSVNETEYYTDELGWINNQTKMEEGLKYFYQKTGVQPYVVIVDNVNGSHNPTESELDSFANALYDQLFADEAHLLFVFYEYNDFYMDRYVAGTQAKTVIDSEAADILLDYIDRNYYDSSLTDEEFFSNSFRDAADRIMTVTKSPWIAAMTTIGIVFAVVILAILLFVWWRHAKNQKNLEAKRTAEMLNTPLEKFDDVEIEDLAKKYQDNPSDQHKD
;
A
#
# COMPACT_ATOMS: atom_id res chain seq x y z
N MET A 1 31.72 23.46 8.73
CA MET A 1 31.25 24.12 9.98
C MET A 1 30.30 25.23 9.54
N GLY A 2 29.04 25.36 9.90
CA GLY A 2 28.13 24.64 10.78
C GLY A 2 26.69 25.05 10.41
N ARG A 3 25.73 24.30 10.95
CA ARG A 3 24.28 24.30 10.67
C ARG A 3 23.56 25.60 11.05
N SER A 4 22.51 25.93 10.30
CA SER A 4 21.21 26.41 10.81
C SER A 4 20.16 26.02 9.75
N GLY A 5 19.01 25.40 10.03
CA GLY A 5 18.17 25.46 11.22
C GLY A 5 16.86 26.17 10.87
N GLY A 6 16.13 25.69 9.87
CA GLY A 6 14.82 26.21 9.48
C GLY A 6 13.72 25.54 10.30
N SER A 7 13.41 26.15 11.44
CA SER A 7 12.30 25.80 12.32
C SER A 7 10.96 26.07 11.62
N GLY A 8 10.17 25.02 11.39
CA GLY A 8 8.76 25.15 11.02
C GLY A 8 7.98 25.84 12.13
N GLY A 9 7.50 27.05 11.84
CA GLY A 9 6.61 27.80 12.72
C GLY A 9 5.21 27.21 12.67
N ARG A 10 4.84 26.43 13.67
CA ARG A 10 3.43 26.20 13.99
C ARG A 10 2.93 27.44 14.74
N SER A 11 2.17 28.30 14.07
CA SER A 11 1.43 29.38 14.72
C SER A 11 0.30 28.77 15.58
N SER A 12 0.63 28.53 16.84
CA SER A 12 -0.34 28.31 17.92
C SER A 12 -0.73 29.66 18.50
N GLY A 13 -1.90 30.17 18.13
CA GLY A 13 -2.56 31.31 18.76
C GLY A 13 -3.95 30.91 19.24
N GLY A 14 -4.12 30.74 20.55
CA GLY A 14 -5.41 30.43 21.16
C GLY A 14 -6.23 31.67 21.50
N SER A 15 -7.56 31.54 21.53
CA SER A 15 -8.47 32.25 22.44
C SER A 15 -9.86 31.62 22.41
N PHE A 16 -10.45 31.51 23.60
CA PHE A 16 -11.74 30.88 23.87
C PHE A 16 -12.90 31.78 23.40
N GLY A 17 -13.74 31.20 22.55
CA GLY A 17 -14.89 31.82 21.86
C GLY A 17 -14.95 31.18 20.47
N GLY A 18 -16.07 30.55 20.09
CA GLY A 18 -16.16 29.68 18.91
C GLY A 18 -15.61 30.29 17.62
N SER A 19 -14.33 30.04 17.35
CA SER A 19 -13.56 30.67 16.28
C SER A 19 -13.45 29.75 15.06
N ARG A 20 -13.56 30.34 13.86
CA ARG A 20 -13.35 29.70 12.56
C ARG A 20 -11.97 29.01 12.47
N SER A 21 -11.81 28.08 11.55
CA SER A 21 -10.49 27.48 11.27
C SER A 21 -9.88 28.18 10.06
N SER A 22 -8.63 28.61 10.15
CA SER A 22 -7.86 29.12 9.01
C SER A 22 -6.44 28.53 9.05
N GLY A 23 -5.97 27.98 7.93
CA GLY A 23 -4.57 27.63 7.63
C GLY A 23 -4.24 27.74 6.12
N GLY A 24 -2.97 27.69 5.75
CA GLY A 24 -2.55 27.85 4.35
C GLY A 24 -1.07 27.52 4.16
N ARG A 25 -0.66 27.40 2.91
CA ARG A 25 0.69 27.05 2.47
C ARG A 25 1.17 27.98 1.35
N SER A 26 2.47 27.98 1.13
CA SER A 26 3.12 28.68 0.03
C SER A 26 4.08 27.73 -0.68
N GLY A 27 4.10 27.74 -2.00
CA GLY A 27 4.97 26.89 -2.81
C GLY A 27 5.64 27.66 -3.95
N GLY A 28 6.90 27.34 -4.22
CA GLY A 28 7.63 27.91 -5.36
C GLY A 28 9.13 27.60 -5.33
N PHE A 29 9.58 26.69 -6.20
CA PHE A 29 10.89 26.60 -6.87
C PHE A 29 10.85 25.35 -7.77
N GLY A 30 10.41 25.51 -9.02
CA GLY A 30 10.41 24.43 -10.01
C GLY A 30 9.77 24.91 -11.31
N SER A 31 10.58 25.12 -12.35
CA SER A 31 10.09 25.54 -13.67
C SER A 31 9.18 24.45 -14.26
N SER A 32 7.88 24.70 -14.29
CA SER A 32 6.92 23.94 -15.08
C SER A 32 5.80 24.89 -15.46
N HIS A 33 5.92 25.46 -16.66
CA HIS A 33 5.02 26.46 -17.23
C HIS A 33 3.57 25.95 -17.17
N ARG A 34 2.72 26.54 -16.32
CA ARG A 34 1.27 26.51 -16.46
C ARG A 34 0.82 27.87 -17.01
N SER A 35 1.00 28.05 -18.32
CA SER A 35 0.47 29.21 -19.03
C SER A 35 -0.44 28.73 -20.16
N GLY A 36 -1.73 29.06 -20.06
CA GLY A 36 -2.70 28.90 -21.14
C GLY A 36 -2.29 29.67 -22.40
N GLY A 37 -2.44 29.04 -23.57
CA GLY A 37 -2.19 29.69 -24.86
C GLY A 37 -1.92 28.71 -26.01
N SER A 38 -2.72 28.81 -27.07
CA SER A 38 -2.77 27.96 -28.26
C SER A 38 -1.48 27.85 -29.10
N GLY A 39 -1.26 26.66 -29.67
CA GLY A 39 -0.72 26.50 -31.03
C GLY A 39 0.62 25.76 -31.17
N GLY A 40 0.70 24.91 -32.20
CA GLY A 40 1.96 24.65 -32.91
C GLY A 40 2.56 23.25 -32.80
N PHE A 41 2.53 22.55 -33.93
CA PHE A 41 3.24 21.31 -34.26
C PHE A 41 4.74 21.31 -33.92
N GLY A 42 5.32 20.12 -33.67
CA GLY A 42 6.77 19.93 -33.76
C GLY A 42 7.27 18.53 -33.35
N SER A 43 7.42 17.63 -34.33
CA SER A 43 8.18 16.37 -34.23
C SER A 43 9.68 16.59 -34.13
N PHE A 44 10.39 15.91 -33.22
CA PHE A 44 11.82 15.50 -33.32
C PHE A 44 12.02 14.33 -32.32
N GLY A 45 12.67 13.18 -32.55
CA GLY A 45 13.63 12.73 -33.55
C GLY A 45 15.01 12.47 -32.91
N SER A 46 15.55 11.24 -33.02
CA SER A 46 16.97 10.79 -32.80
C SER A 46 17.41 10.49 -31.35
N SER A 47 17.78 9.25 -30.94
CA SER A 47 18.96 8.39 -31.27
C SER A 47 20.32 8.88 -30.73
N SER A 48 21.03 8.04 -29.94
CA SER A 48 22.47 7.70 -30.11
C SER A 48 23.07 6.88 -28.95
N GLY A 49 23.86 5.83 -29.31
CA GLY A 49 25.13 5.39 -28.68
C GLY A 49 25.05 4.57 -27.38
N GLY A 50 25.87 3.54 -27.11
CA GLY A 50 27.05 2.98 -27.76
C GLY A 50 27.85 2.12 -26.76
N SER A 51 28.13 0.87 -27.15
CA SER A 51 29.18 -0.13 -26.81
C SER A 51 30.17 0.05 -25.63
N PHE A 52 30.53 -1.05 -24.92
CA PHE A 52 31.77 -1.86 -25.07
C PHE A 52 32.22 -2.70 -23.83
N PHE A 53 32.97 -3.79 -24.13
CA PHE A 53 33.90 -4.63 -23.33
C PHE A 53 33.31 -5.73 -22.41
N GLY A 54 33.79 -6.98 -22.36
CA GLY A 54 34.92 -7.67 -23.01
C GLY A 54 35.22 -9.05 -22.37
N SER A 55 36.07 -9.85 -23.05
CA SER A 55 36.75 -11.09 -22.62
C SER A 55 35.89 -12.38 -22.56
N GLY A 56 36.15 -13.47 -23.29
CA GLY A 56 37.42 -14.20 -23.51
C GLY A 56 37.43 -15.41 -22.56
N SER A 57 37.24 -16.67 -22.97
CA SER A 57 38.29 -17.53 -23.56
C SER A 57 37.72 -18.90 -23.97
N ARG A 58 38.35 -19.50 -24.98
CA ARG A 58 38.15 -20.86 -25.51
C ARG A 58 38.90 -21.90 -24.65
N MET A 59 38.40 -23.14 -24.58
CA MET A 59 39.25 -24.33 -24.68
C MET A 59 38.46 -25.56 -25.15
N SER A 60 39.14 -26.34 -25.97
CA SER A 60 38.70 -27.50 -26.76
C SER A 60 39.22 -28.80 -26.14
N SER A 61 38.77 -29.93 -26.69
CA SER A 61 39.17 -31.33 -26.47
C SER A 61 38.22 -32.08 -25.52
N GLY A 62 37.67 -33.26 -25.84
CA GLY A 62 37.90 -34.19 -26.92
C GLY A 62 37.62 -35.60 -26.40
N GLY A 63 36.79 -36.37 -27.12
CA GLY A 63 36.83 -37.84 -27.17
C GLY A 63 36.15 -38.68 -26.07
N GLY A 64 35.21 -39.53 -26.49
CA GLY A 64 35.36 -40.99 -26.29
C GLY A 64 34.56 -41.71 -25.20
N ASN A 65 33.36 -42.15 -25.58
CA ASN A 65 32.84 -43.55 -25.58
C ASN A 65 32.71 -44.42 -24.31
N TYR A 66 31.68 -45.30 -24.38
CA TYR A 66 31.29 -46.43 -23.50
C TYR A 66 30.62 -46.02 -22.17
N GLY A 67 29.44 -46.50 -21.78
CA GLY A 67 28.72 -47.73 -22.12
C GLY A 67 28.42 -48.49 -20.83
N GLY A 68 27.14 -48.50 -20.41
CA GLY A 68 26.53 -49.59 -19.63
C GLY A 68 26.86 -49.72 -18.13
N GLY A 69 25.78 -49.81 -17.33
CA GLY A 69 25.78 -50.27 -15.93
C GLY A 69 25.34 -49.16 -14.96
N GLY A 70 24.20 -49.19 -14.27
CA GLY A 70 23.39 -50.31 -13.84
C GLY A 70 23.41 -50.38 -12.30
N GLY A 71 22.49 -49.66 -11.63
CA GLY A 71 22.16 -49.89 -10.22
C GLY A 71 22.47 -48.75 -9.24
N PRO A 72 21.76 -48.67 -8.10
CA PRO A 72 20.96 -47.50 -7.75
C PRO A 72 21.50 -46.70 -6.55
N VAL A 73 21.46 -45.38 -6.62
CA VAL A 73 21.63 -44.51 -5.43
C VAL A 73 20.64 -43.35 -5.50
N GLY A 74 19.42 -43.60 -5.03
CA GLY A 74 18.47 -42.53 -4.75
C GLY A 74 18.81 -41.86 -3.42
N CYS A 75 19.17 -40.58 -3.41
CA CYS A 75 18.93 -39.65 -2.29
C CYS A 75 19.45 -38.23 -2.65
N GLY A 76 18.60 -37.20 -2.63
CA GLY A 76 19.08 -35.82 -2.45
C GLY A 76 18.43 -34.73 -3.31
N CYS A 77 18.31 -34.91 -4.62
CA CYS A 77 17.98 -33.78 -5.52
C CYS A 77 16.56 -33.23 -5.35
N GLY A 78 15.56 -34.08 -5.10
CA GLY A 78 14.17 -33.62 -4.95
C GLY A 78 13.96 -32.73 -3.71
N ALA A 79 14.57 -33.07 -2.57
CA ALA A 79 14.43 -32.30 -1.35
C ALA A 79 15.20 -30.96 -1.41
N PHE A 80 16.35 -30.94 -2.08
CA PHE A 80 17.13 -29.72 -2.27
C PHE A 80 16.43 -28.74 -3.23
N LEU A 81 15.84 -29.27 -4.31
CA LEU A 81 15.04 -28.46 -5.25
C LEU A 81 13.77 -27.93 -4.59
N ILE A 82 13.08 -28.73 -3.77
CA ILE A 82 11.89 -28.28 -3.02
C ILE A 82 12.28 -27.17 -2.01
N MET A 83 13.38 -27.33 -1.27
CA MET A 83 13.86 -26.29 -0.36
C MET A 83 14.25 -25.00 -1.08
N LEU A 84 14.90 -25.11 -2.24
CA LEU A 84 15.27 -23.96 -3.07
C LEU A 84 14.03 -23.22 -3.58
N VAL A 85 13.00 -23.95 -4.02
CA VAL A 85 11.71 -23.36 -4.42
C VAL A 85 11.03 -22.65 -3.25
N ILE A 86 11.04 -23.22 -2.04
CA ILE A 86 10.47 -22.59 -0.84
C ILE A 86 11.22 -21.29 -0.50
N VAL A 87 12.56 -21.29 -0.57
CA VAL A 87 13.38 -20.09 -0.33
C VAL A 87 13.11 -19.02 -1.37
N LEU A 88 12.96 -19.38 -2.65
CA LEU A 88 12.62 -18.43 -3.71
C LEU A 88 11.23 -17.82 -3.52
N ILE A 89 10.23 -18.62 -3.13
CA ILE A 89 8.89 -18.12 -2.79
C ILE A 89 8.96 -17.16 -1.60
N PHE A 90 9.76 -17.48 -0.58
CA PHE A 90 9.95 -16.62 0.58
C PHE A 90 10.62 -15.28 0.21
N LEU A 91 11.66 -15.30 -0.63
CA LEU A 91 12.32 -14.10 -1.14
C LEU A 91 11.39 -13.26 -2.04
N LEU A 92 10.52 -13.90 -2.82
CA LEU A 92 9.50 -13.22 -3.61
C LEU A 92 8.49 -12.48 -2.72
N ILE A 93 8.01 -13.12 -1.65
CA ILE A 93 7.07 -12.51 -0.70
C ILE A 93 7.73 -11.32 0.01
N ILE A 94 8.99 -11.45 0.43
CA ILE A 94 9.76 -10.34 1.01
C ILE A 94 9.96 -9.22 -0.02
N GLY A 95 10.29 -9.56 -1.27
CA GLY A 95 10.46 -8.58 -2.34
C GLY A 95 9.19 -7.78 -2.61
N ILE A 96 8.03 -8.43 -2.65
CA ILE A 96 6.72 -7.78 -2.82
C ILE A 96 6.39 -6.90 -1.60
N PHE A 97 6.65 -7.40 -0.38
CA PHE A 97 6.44 -6.63 0.85
C PHE A 97 7.33 -5.38 0.91
N MET A 98 8.63 -5.52 0.62
CA MET A 98 9.56 -4.40 0.58
C MET A 98 9.18 -3.40 -0.53
N ALA A 99 8.80 -3.88 -1.71
CA ALA A 99 8.31 -2.99 -2.78
C ALA A 99 7.09 -2.16 -2.35
N SER A 100 6.17 -2.72 -1.54
CA SER A 100 5.04 -1.97 -0.99
C SER A 100 5.40 -0.97 0.13
N VAL A 101 6.54 -1.16 0.80
CA VAL A 101 6.99 -0.29 1.91
C VAL A 101 7.85 0.88 1.41
N PHE A 102 8.54 0.73 0.27
CA PHE A 102 9.55 1.70 -0.21
C PHE A 102 9.10 2.61 -1.36
N THR A 103 7.79 2.72 -1.66
CA THR A 103 7.29 3.75 -2.58
C THR A 103 7.21 5.10 -1.88
N SER A 104 8.27 5.91 -2.03
CA SER A 104 8.29 7.32 -1.62
C SER A 104 7.40 8.14 -2.55
N SER A 105 6.14 8.34 -2.16
CA SER A 105 5.26 9.38 -2.71
C SER A 105 5.12 10.49 -1.66
N SER A 106 4.81 11.73 -2.07
CA SER A 106 4.41 12.79 -1.14
C SER A 106 3.25 12.26 -0.30
N GLU A 107 3.52 12.05 0.99
CA GLU A 107 2.59 11.34 1.87
C GLU A 107 1.40 12.25 2.17
N ILE A 108 0.23 11.91 1.61
CA ILE A 108 -1.03 12.56 1.96
C ILE A 108 -1.34 12.28 3.44
N THR A 109 -1.67 13.33 4.19
CA THR A 109 -2.05 13.30 5.60
C THR A 109 -3.06 12.19 5.85
N LYS A 110 -2.85 11.46 6.94
CA LYS A 110 -3.74 10.38 7.37
C LYS A 110 -4.93 10.98 8.09
N SER A 111 -6.13 10.70 7.59
CA SER A 111 -7.35 10.96 8.35
C SER A 111 -7.39 10.01 9.55
N SER A 112 -7.28 10.56 10.76
CA SER A 112 -7.32 9.82 12.03
C SER A 112 -8.63 10.03 12.79
N VAL A 113 -9.36 11.11 12.46
CA VAL A 113 -10.62 11.49 13.10
C VAL A 113 -11.82 10.96 12.31
N ALA A 114 -12.75 10.29 12.99
CA ALA A 114 -14.03 9.88 12.41
C ALA A 114 -14.99 11.07 12.37
N ARG A 115 -15.16 11.68 11.21
CA ARG A 115 -16.03 12.85 11.00
C ARG A 115 -17.43 12.43 10.58
N GLN A 116 -18.42 13.21 10.96
CA GLN A 116 -19.79 13.10 10.46
C GLN A 116 -20.04 14.24 9.48
N PRO A 117 -20.74 14.02 8.36
CA PRO A 117 -21.13 15.10 7.48
C PRO A 117 -21.98 16.13 8.24
N LEU A 118 -21.93 17.40 7.83
CA LEU A 118 -22.87 18.38 8.33
C LEU A 118 -24.32 17.97 7.99
N PRO A 119 -25.29 18.29 8.85
CA PRO A 119 -26.70 18.04 8.57
C PRO A 119 -27.15 18.72 7.27
N THR A 120 -28.03 18.06 6.52
CA THR A 120 -28.66 18.66 5.33
C THR A 120 -29.39 19.95 5.70
N GLY A 121 -29.21 20.99 4.89
CA GLY A 121 -29.79 22.32 5.12
C GLY A 121 -28.95 23.23 6.03
N SER A 122 -27.74 22.82 6.44
CA SER A 122 -26.81 23.70 7.18
C SER A 122 -26.25 24.83 6.32
N VAL A 123 -26.13 24.61 5.01
CA VAL A 123 -25.55 25.53 4.02
C VAL A 123 -26.66 26.29 3.31
N ASN A 124 -26.50 27.61 3.18
CA ASN A 124 -27.25 28.42 2.22
C ASN A 124 -26.48 28.42 0.90
N GLU A 125 -26.88 27.54 -0.04
CA GLU A 125 -26.06 27.24 -1.22
C GLU A 125 -25.71 28.47 -2.06
N THR A 126 -24.42 28.63 -2.33
CA THR A 126 -23.87 29.67 -3.22
C THR A 126 -23.37 29.06 -4.54
N GLU A 127 -22.79 29.89 -5.39
CA GLU A 127 -21.87 29.41 -6.44
C GLU A 127 -20.69 28.66 -5.80
N TYR A 128 -19.87 28.00 -6.63
CA TYR A 128 -18.76 27.15 -6.15
C TYR A 128 -17.39 27.79 -6.33
N TYR A 129 -17.25 28.79 -7.18
CA TYR A 129 -15.97 29.47 -7.36
C TYR A 129 -16.14 30.87 -7.94
N THR A 130 -15.12 31.71 -7.74
CA THR A 130 -14.86 32.95 -8.48
C THR A 130 -13.51 32.81 -9.17
N ASP A 131 -13.49 33.09 -10.47
CA ASP A 131 -12.28 33.11 -11.29
C ASP A 131 -12.23 34.42 -12.09
N GLU A 132 -11.45 35.38 -11.60
CA GLU A 132 -11.27 36.67 -12.27
C GLU A 132 -10.16 36.61 -13.35
N LEU A 133 -9.39 35.53 -13.39
CA LEU A 133 -8.21 35.37 -14.25
C LEU A 133 -8.50 34.58 -15.53
N GLY A 134 -9.64 33.87 -15.57
CA GLY A 134 -10.04 33.06 -16.73
C GLY A 134 -9.30 31.74 -16.86
N TRP A 135 -8.93 31.13 -15.73
CA TRP A 135 -8.32 29.80 -15.65
C TRP A 135 -9.32 28.70 -16.01
N ILE A 136 -10.58 28.86 -15.60
CA ILE A 136 -11.62 27.85 -15.70
C ILE A 136 -12.37 27.99 -17.03
N ASN A 137 -12.05 27.12 -17.98
CA ASN A 137 -12.69 26.98 -19.28
C ASN A 137 -13.87 25.99 -19.26
N ASN A 138 -13.85 25.01 -18.35
CA ASN A 138 -14.89 23.98 -18.19
C ASN A 138 -15.50 23.99 -16.77
N GLN A 139 -16.47 24.87 -16.58
CA GLN A 139 -17.23 25.02 -15.34
C GLN A 139 -17.82 23.69 -14.83
N THR A 140 -18.36 22.85 -15.73
CA THR A 140 -18.96 21.56 -15.31
C THR A 140 -17.94 20.65 -14.66
N LYS A 141 -16.71 20.60 -15.20
CA LYS A 141 -15.64 19.77 -14.65
C LYS A 141 -15.13 20.30 -13.31
N MET A 142 -14.98 21.62 -13.20
CA MET A 142 -14.60 22.30 -11.96
C MET A 142 -15.62 22.00 -10.84
N GLU A 143 -16.90 22.27 -11.10
CA GLU A 143 -17.96 22.09 -10.12
C GLU A 143 -18.22 20.63 -9.76
N GLU A 144 -17.91 19.66 -10.62
CA GLU A 144 -18.10 18.23 -10.35
C GLU A 144 -17.43 17.82 -9.02
N GLY A 145 -16.15 18.17 -8.85
CA GLY A 145 -15.39 17.83 -7.64
C GLY A 145 -15.79 18.63 -6.41
N LEU A 146 -16.12 19.92 -6.60
CA LEU A 146 -16.56 20.79 -5.52
C LEU A 146 -17.95 20.38 -4.98
N LYS A 147 -18.88 20.05 -5.87
CA LYS A 147 -20.19 19.47 -5.52
C LYS A 147 -20.03 18.11 -4.84
N TYR A 148 -19.11 17.28 -5.33
CA TYR A 148 -18.83 16.00 -4.68
C TYR A 148 -18.32 16.18 -3.24
N PHE A 149 -17.42 17.13 -3.01
CA PHE A 149 -16.94 17.47 -1.67
C PHE A 149 -18.10 17.88 -0.75
N TYR A 150 -18.99 18.76 -1.23
CA TYR A 150 -20.17 19.16 -0.48
C TYR A 150 -21.10 17.99 -0.18
N GLN A 151 -21.42 17.16 -1.16
CA GLN A 151 -22.28 15.98 -0.97
C GLN A 151 -21.74 15.01 0.08
N LYS A 152 -20.41 14.86 0.14
CA LYS A 152 -19.76 13.88 1.03
C LYS A 152 -19.53 14.40 2.45
N THR A 153 -19.26 15.69 2.60
CA THR A 153 -18.89 16.31 3.87
C THR A 153 -20.02 17.15 4.49
N GLY A 154 -21.02 17.54 3.71
CA GLY A 154 -22.05 18.52 4.08
C GLY A 154 -21.52 19.96 4.17
N VAL A 155 -20.24 20.21 3.88
CA VAL A 155 -19.61 21.53 3.87
C VAL A 155 -19.45 21.99 2.43
N GLN A 156 -20.03 23.15 2.07
CA GLN A 156 -19.86 23.66 0.71
C GLN A 156 -18.49 24.33 0.55
N PRO A 157 -17.62 23.87 -0.37
CA PRO A 157 -16.41 24.57 -0.70
C PRO A 157 -16.70 25.73 -1.66
N TYR A 158 -15.95 26.81 -1.52
CA TYR A 158 -15.93 27.94 -2.45
C TYR A 158 -14.50 28.30 -2.80
N VAL A 159 -14.13 28.23 -4.08
CA VAL A 159 -12.76 28.51 -4.54
C VAL A 159 -12.66 29.94 -5.09
N VAL A 160 -11.68 30.72 -4.67
CA VAL A 160 -11.40 32.05 -5.21
C VAL A 160 -10.01 32.05 -5.82
N ILE A 161 -9.91 32.30 -7.12
CA ILE A 161 -8.63 32.34 -7.85
C ILE A 161 -8.26 33.80 -8.08
N VAL A 162 -7.11 34.21 -7.56
CA VAL A 162 -6.62 35.60 -7.63
C VAL A 162 -5.12 35.63 -7.92
N ASP A 163 -4.65 36.72 -8.54
CA ASP A 163 -3.23 36.98 -8.75
C ASP A 163 -2.72 38.21 -7.97
N ASN A 164 -3.64 38.89 -7.28
CA ASN A 164 -3.37 40.06 -6.47
C ASN A 164 -4.26 40.08 -5.24
N VAL A 165 -3.73 40.61 -4.13
CA VAL A 165 -4.48 40.84 -2.89
C VAL A 165 -4.33 42.30 -2.53
N ASN A 166 -5.47 43.01 -2.41
CA ASN A 166 -5.50 44.45 -2.13
C ASN A 166 -4.63 45.28 -3.10
N GLY A 167 -4.57 44.88 -4.37
CA GLY A 167 -3.76 45.55 -5.42
C GLY A 167 -2.26 45.20 -5.40
N SER A 168 -1.83 44.22 -4.61
CA SER A 168 -0.45 43.73 -4.56
C SER A 168 -0.30 42.33 -5.15
N HIS A 169 0.66 42.16 -6.07
CA HIS A 169 1.13 40.86 -6.59
C HIS A 169 2.28 40.26 -5.76
N ASN A 170 2.45 40.71 -4.52
CA ASN A 170 3.39 40.11 -3.58
C ASN A 170 2.85 40.25 -2.14
N PRO A 171 1.67 39.70 -1.83
CA PRO A 171 1.12 39.76 -0.50
C PRO A 171 1.89 38.88 0.48
N THR A 172 1.93 39.29 1.74
CA THR A 172 2.38 38.46 2.85
C THR A 172 1.31 37.44 3.24
N GLU A 173 1.70 36.35 3.91
CA GLU A 173 0.74 35.35 4.44
C GLU A 173 -0.32 35.99 5.34
N SER A 174 0.06 37.01 6.13
CA SER A 174 -0.87 37.73 7.00
C SER A 174 -1.87 38.60 6.22
N GLU A 175 -1.45 39.19 5.10
CA GLU A 175 -2.34 39.96 4.23
C GLU A 175 -3.34 39.03 3.51
N LEU A 176 -2.87 37.87 3.03
CA LEU A 176 -3.73 36.86 2.42
C LEU A 176 -4.72 36.26 3.45
N ASP A 177 -4.29 35.98 4.68
CA ASP A 177 -5.18 35.53 5.76
C ASP A 177 -6.24 36.58 6.10
N SER A 178 -5.85 37.85 6.23
CA SER A 178 -6.79 38.94 6.50
C SER A 178 -7.80 39.12 5.37
N PHE A 179 -7.34 39.05 4.12
CA PHE A 179 -8.18 39.09 2.93
C PHE A 179 -9.18 37.93 2.90
N ALA A 180 -8.72 36.69 3.10
CA ALA A 180 -9.59 35.51 3.09
C ALA A 180 -10.66 35.56 4.19
N ASN A 181 -10.32 35.99 5.40
CA ASN A 181 -11.29 36.12 6.49
C ASN A 181 -12.36 37.19 6.18
N ALA A 182 -11.94 38.36 5.69
CA ALA A 182 -12.86 39.42 5.30
C ALA A 182 -13.78 38.99 4.13
N LEU A 183 -13.21 38.26 3.16
CA LEU A 183 -13.96 37.74 2.02
C LEU A 183 -14.98 36.69 2.44
N TYR A 184 -14.66 35.83 3.42
CA TYR A 184 -15.62 34.88 3.99
C TYR A 184 -16.86 35.60 4.54
N ASP A 185 -16.66 36.64 5.34
CA ASP A 185 -17.77 37.42 5.93
C ASP A 185 -18.62 38.15 4.89
N GLN A 186 -18.02 38.48 3.74
CA GLN A 186 -18.73 39.10 2.63
C GLN A 186 -19.57 38.10 1.83
N LEU A 187 -19.03 36.89 1.60
CA LEU A 187 -19.65 35.89 0.73
C LEU A 187 -20.72 35.05 1.42
N PHE A 188 -20.55 34.75 2.71
CA PHE A 188 -21.37 33.78 3.41
C PHE A 188 -22.09 34.38 4.61
N ALA A 189 -23.40 34.13 4.68
CA ALA A 189 -24.23 34.48 5.84
C ALA A 189 -24.32 33.34 6.88
N ASP A 190 -23.81 32.15 6.54
CA ASP A 190 -23.75 30.98 7.41
C ASP A 190 -22.31 30.62 7.78
N GLU A 191 -22.16 29.58 8.61
CA GLU A 191 -20.88 29.08 9.11
C GLU A 191 -20.57 27.66 8.60
N ALA A 192 -21.25 27.22 7.53
CA ALA A 192 -21.18 25.88 6.96
C ALA A 192 -20.38 25.81 5.64
N HIS A 193 -19.74 26.91 5.24
CA HIS A 193 -18.85 26.99 4.09
C HIS A 193 -17.37 26.78 4.43
N LEU A 194 -16.61 26.29 3.45
CA LEU A 194 -15.15 26.31 3.37
C LEU A 194 -14.72 27.23 2.22
N LEU A 195 -14.21 28.42 2.54
CA LEU A 195 -13.55 29.27 1.55
C LEU A 195 -12.13 28.76 1.31
N PHE A 196 -11.72 28.67 0.06
CA PHE A 196 -10.36 28.38 -0.35
C PHE A 196 -9.88 29.45 -1.33
N VAL A 197 -9.00 30.34 -0.86
CA VAL A 197 -8.37 31.37 -1.69
C VAL A 197 -7.07 30.80 -2.23
N PHE A 198 -6.98 30.72 -3.56
CA PHE A 198 -5.80 30.32 -4.29
C PHE A 198 -5.19 31.54 -4.97
N TYR A 199 -4.04 31.97 -4.46
CA TYR A 199 -3.27 33.08 -4.98
C TYR A 199 -2.13 32.54 -5.85
N GLU A 200 -1.99 33.02 -7.09
CA GLU A 200 -0.83 32.68 -7.91
C GLU A 200 -0.37 33.84 -8.79
N TYR A 201 0.94 34.08 -8.78
CA TYR A 201 1.58 35.06 -9.65
C TYR A 201 3.03 34.65 -9.96
N ASN A 202 3.44 34.64 -11.23
CA ASN A 202 4.79 34.28 -11.68
C ASN A 202 5.30 32.93 -11.13
N ASP A 203 4.54 31.85 -11.31
CA ASP A 203 4.88 30.48 -10.86
C ASP A 203 5.11 30.33 -9.35
N PHE A 204 4.63 31.31 -8.56
CA PHE A 204 4.61 31.27 -7.11
C PHE A 204 3.16 31.30 -6.64
N TYR A 205 2.77 30.29 -5.85
CA TYR A 205 1.44 30.21 -5.30
C TYR A 205 1.44 30.30 -3.78
N MET A 206 0.37 30.87 -3.26
CA MET A 206 -0.01 30.83 -1.86
C MET A 206 -1.47 30.44 -1.77
N ASP A 207 -1.83 29.69 -0.74
CA ASP A 207 -3.21 29.34 -0.49
C ASP A 207 -3.64 29.72 0.93
N ARG A 208 -4.95 29.88 1.08
CA ARG A 208 -5.54 30.20 2.37
C ARG A 208 -6.95 29.66 2.44
N TYR A 209 -7.19 28.75 3.38
CA TYR A 209 -8.56 28.30 3.66
C TYR A 209 -9.18 29.04 4.84
N VAL A 210 -10.49 29.23 4.83
CA VAL A 210 -11.28 29.66 5.99
C VAL A 210 -12.50 28.75 6.08
N ALA A 211 -12.58 27.96 7.15
CA ALA A 211 -13.73 27.12 7.45
C ALA A 211 -14.61 27.83 8.49
N GLY A 212 -15.88 27.96 8.19
CA GLY A 212 -16.88 28.43 9.15
C GLY A 212 -16.93 27.59 10.41
N THR A 213 -17.50 28.14 11.46
CA THR A 213 -17.56 27.55 12.79
C THR A 213 -18.31 26.21 12.80
N GLN A 214 -19.37 26.06 11.99
CA GLN A 214 -20.04 24.76 11.83
C GLN A 214 -19.20 23.83 10.95
N ALA A 215 -18.70 24.34 9.82
CA ALA A 215 -17.84 23.60 8.90
C ALA A 215 -16.61 23.00 9.60
N LYS A 216 -16.03 23.69 10.58
CA LYS A 216 -14.87 23.25 11.37
C LYS A 216 -15.08 21.91 12.10
N THR A 217 -16.32 21.50 12.34
CA THR A 217 -16.62 20.17 12.91
C THR A 217 -16.29 19.01 11.97
N VAL A 218 -16.23 19.30 10.66
CA VAL A 218 -15.83 18.36 9.60
C VAL A 218 -14.45 18.76 9.06
N ILE A 219 -14.23 20.04 8.80
CA ILE A 219 -12.98 20.59 8.29
C ILE A 219 -12.15 21.16 9.44
N ASP A 220 -11.71 20.26 10.31
CA ASP A 220 -10.69 20.58 11.33
C ASP A 220 -9.31 20.75 10.69
N SER A 221 -8.28 21.02 11.50
CA SER A 221 -6.92 21.23 11.00
C SER A 221 -6.36 20.03 10.22
N GLU A 222 -6.65 18.79 10.64
CA GLU A 222 -6.19 17.59 9.94
C GLU A 222 -6.92 17.42 8.60
N ALA A 223 -8.22 17.69 8.57
CA ALA A 223 -8.99 17.67 7.32
C ALA A 223 -8.52 18.74 6.33
N ALA A 224 -8.19 19.92 6.84
CA ALA A 224 -7.64 20.97 6.00
C ALA A 224 -6.23 20.62 5.50
N ASP A 225 -5.36 20.03 6.33
CA ASP A 225 -4.05 19.52 5.90
C ASP A 225 -4.19 18.47 4.78
N ILE A 226 -5.19 17.58 4.88
CA ILE A 226 -5.50 16.62 3.81
C ILE A 226 -5.85 17.34 2.50
N LEU A 227 -6.72 18.36 2.55
CA LEU A 227 -7.07 19.14 1.36
C LEU A 227 -5.83 19.81 0.75
N LEU A 228 -5.02 20.48 1.59
CA LEU A 228 -3.81 21.16 1.17
C LEU A 228 -2.76 20.20 0.59
N ASP A 229 -2.68 18.96 1.09
CA ASP A 229 -1.80 17.93 0.51
C ASP A 229 -2.23 17.51 -0.90
N TYR A 230 -3.55 17.41 -1.14
CA TYR A 230 -4.07 17.11 -2.48
C TYR A 230 -3.89 18.28 -3.44
N ILE A 231 -4.07 19.52 -2.97
CA ILE A 231 -3.76 20.73 -3.72
C ILE A 231 -2.28 20.71 -4.13
N ASP A 232 -1.36 20.59 -3.17
CA ASP A 232 0.09 20.57 -3.47
C ASP A 232 0.46 19.44 -4.44
N ARG A 233 -0.07 18.23 -4.22
CA ARG A 233 0.15 17.09 -5.11
C ARG A 233 -0.32 17.35 -6.54
N ASN A 234 -1.55 17.85 -6.71
CA ASN A 234 -2.15 18.02 -8.03
C ASN A 234 -1.67 19.31 -8.72
N TYR A 235 -1.14 20.29 -7.97
CA TYR A 235 -0.54 21.49 -8.52
C TYR A 235 0.71 21.21 -9.36
N TYR A 236 1.47 20.17 -9.01
CA TYR A 236 2.65 19.76 -9.79
C TYR A 236 2.36 18.70 -10.86
N ASP A 237 1.11 18.26 -11.00
CA ASP A 237 0.73 17.30 -12.03
C ASP A 237 0.42 18.02 -13.35
N SER A 238 1.34 17.95 -14.31
CA SER A 238 1.19 18.60 -15.62
C SER A 238 0.19 17.90 -16.55
N SER A 239 -0.36 16.75 -16.15
CA SER A 239 -1.38 16.05 -16.93
C SER A 239 -2.79 16.57 -16.68
N LEU A 240 -2.99 17.34 -15.61
CA LEU A 240 -4.29 17.90 -15.23
C LEU A 240 -4.51 19.27 -15.88
N THR A 241 -5.72 19.49 -16.38
CA THR A 241 -6.24 20.84 -16.65
C THR A 241 -6.50 21.61 -15.34
N ASP A 242 -6.66 22.93 -15.41
CA ASP A 242 -6.88 23.76 -14.21
C ASP A 242 -8.16 23.35 -13.46
N GLU A 243 -9.21 22.99 -14.20
CA GLU A 243 -10.47 22.51 -13.62
C GLU A 243 -10.33 21.13 -13.00
N GLU A 244 -9.56 20.24 -13.63
CA GLU A 244 -9.26 18.92 -13.07
C GLU A 244 -8.37 19.02 -11.84
N PHE A 245 -7.43 19.97 -11.80
CA PHE A 245 -6.60 20.23 -10.64
C PHE A 245 -7.46 20.51 -9.40
N PHE A 246 -8.35 21.50 -9.45
CA PHE A 246 -9.23 21.79 -8.32
C PHE A 246 -10.25 20.66 -8.08
N SER A 247 -10.93 20.21 -9.13
CA SER A 247 -11.98 19.18 -9.03
C SER A 247 -11.46 17.88 -8.40
N ASN A 248 -10.31 17.38 -8.85
CA ASN A 248 -9.70 16.17 -8.30
C ASN A 248 -9.20 16.40 -6.88
N SER A 249 -8.61 17.57 -6.58
CA SER A 249 -8.11 17.87 -5.22
C SER A 249 -9.21 17.85 -4.18
N PHE A 250 -10.33 18.52 -4.46
CA PHE A 250 -11.47 18.51 -3.55
C PHE A 250 -12.14 17.13 -3.50
N ARG A 251 -12.36 16.46 -4.63
CA ARG A 251 -12.98 15.13 -4.64
C ARG A 251 -12.19 14.13 -3.80
N ASP A 252 -10.89 14.04 -4.02
CA ASP A 252 -10.05 13.06 -3.33
C ASP A 252 -9.82 13.45 -1.86
N ALA A 253 -9.76 14.75 -1.54
CA ALA A 253 -9.75 15.22 -0.17
C ALA A 253 -11.03 14.83 0.57
N ALA A 254 -12.21 14.97 -0.04
CA ALA A 254 -13.47 14.57 0.59
C ALA A 254 -13.50 13.07 0.94
N ASP A 255 -13.02 12.22 0.03
CA ASP A 255 -12.88 10.78 0.26
C ASP A 255 -11.99 10.49 1.47
N ARG A 256 -10.84 11.16 1.51
CA ARG A 256 -9.83 10.97 2.54
C ARG A 256 -10.27 11.50 3.90
N ILE A 257 -10.84 12.70 3.95
CA ILE A 257 -11.37 13.33 5.17
C ILE A 257 -12.42 12.44 5.83
N MET A 258 -13.34 11.88 5.03
CA MET A 258 -14.46 11.08 5.51
C MET A 258 -14.11 9.62 5.78
N THR A 259 -12.89 9.18 5.47
CA THR A 259 -12.44 7.80 5.68
C THR A 259 -11.28 7.73 6.66
N VAL A 260 -11.53 7.15 7.84
CA VAL A 260 -10.47 6.94 8.83
C VAL A 260 -9.45 5.93 8.33
N THR A 261 -8.17 6.32 8.39
CA THR A 261 -7.04 5.45 8.05
C THR A 261 -6.93 4.33 9.06
N LYS A 262 -7.18 3.09 8.63
CA LYS A 262 -6.95 1.91 9.45
C LYS A 262 -5.44 1.66 9.58
N SER A 263 -4.99 1.36 10.80
CA SER A 263 -3.57 1.15 11.07
C SER A 263 -2.99 0.02 10.19
N PRO A 264 -1.92 0.28 9.41
CA PRO A 264 -1.24 -0.74 8.59
C PRO A 264 -0.71 -1.93 9.41
N TRP A 265 -0.52 -1.75 10.73
CA TRP A 265 -0.06 -2.79 11.63
C TRP A 265 -0.99 -4.00 11.67
N ILE A 266 -2.29 -3.82 11.49
CA ILE A 266 -3.25 -4.94 11.50
C ILE A 266 -3.03 -5.81 10.25
N ALA A 267 -2.87 -5.20 9.08
CA ALA A 267 -2.57 -5.89 7.84
C ALA A 267 -1.17 -6.55 7.91
N ALA A 268 -0.17 -5.82 8.40
CA ALA A 268 1.19 -6.34 8.57
C ALA A 268 1.23 -7.54 9.54
N MET A 269 0.54 -7.46 10.68
CA MET A 269 0.45 -8.59 11.62
C MET A 269 -0.27 -9.80 11.04
N THR A 270 -1.34 -9.59 10.26
CA THR A 270 -2.05 -10.67 9.59
C THR A 270 -1.14 -11.39 8.60
N THR A 271 -0.41 -10.63 7.78
CA THR A 271 0.57 -11.18 6.82
C THR A 271 1.69 -11.94 7.53
N ILE A 272 2.28 -11.36 8.59
CA ILE A 272 3.31 -12.03 9.41
C ILE A 272 2.75 -13.32 10.02
N GLY A 273 1.52 -13.30 10.54
CA GLY A 273 0.86 -14.47 11.11
C GLY A 273 0.65 -15.60 10.10
N ILE A 274 0.24 -15.27 8.87
CA ILE A 274 0.09 -16.24 7.78
C ILE A 274 1.43 -16.86 7.41
N VAL A 275 2.48 -16.04 7.25
CA VAL A 275 3.83 -16.52 6.95
C VAL A 275 4.33 -17.47 8.04
N PHE A 276 4.15 -17.11 9.32
CA PHE A 276 4.49 -17.99 10.44
C PHE A 276 3.71 -19.31 10.41
N ALA A 277 2.40 -19.27 10.14
CA ALA A 277 1.57 -20.47 10.05
C ALA A 277 2.02 -21.41 8.91
N VAL A 278 2.37 -20.87 7.74
CA VAL A 278 2.89 -21.64 6.60
C VAL A 278 4.24 -22.27 6.93
N VAL A 279 5.14 -21.54 7.59
CA VAL A 279 6.44 -22.07 8.02
C VAL A 279 6.25 -23.22 9.02
N ILE A 280 5.37 -23.06 10.01
CA ILE A 280 5.06 -24.11 10.99
C ILE A 280 4.49 -25.34 10.29
N LEU A 281 3.55 -25.16 9.37
CA LEU A 281 2.95 -26.27 8.62
C LEU A 281 3.98 -27.01 7.76
N ALA A 282 4.90 -26.29 7.10
CA ALA A 282 5.99 -26.89 6.35
C ALA A 282 6.94 -27.72 7.25
N ILE A 283 7.27 -27.21 8.44
CA ILE A 283 8.08 -27.94 9.43
C ILE A 283 7.36 -29.22 9.88
N LEU A 284 6.07 -29.15 10.19
CA LEU A 284 5.28 -30.32 10.62
C LEU A 284 5.22 -31.39 9.52
N LEU A 285 4.96 -31.00 8.27
CA LEU A 285 4.97 -31.91 7.12
C LEU A 285 6.35 -32.53 6.89
N PHE A 286 7.43 -31.75 7.05
CA PHE A 286 8.79 -32.25 6.93
C PHE A 286 9.14 -33.27 8.03
N VAL A 287 8.77 -32.99 9.29
CA VAL A 287 8.97 -33.91 10.42
C VAL A 287 8.18 -35.20 10.21
N TRP A 288 6.91 -35.11 9.81
CA TRP A 288 6.08 -36.27 9.52
C TRP A 288 6.66 -37.11 8.38
N TRP A 289 7.07 -36.48 7.28
CA TRP A 289 7.69 -37.16 6.15
C TRP A 289 9.01 -37.86 6.55
N ARG A 290 9.84 -37.20 7.37
CA ARG A 290 11.08 -37.79 7.91
C ARG A 290 10.78 -39.00 8.79
N HIS A 291 9.76 -38.92 9.65
CA HIS A 291 9.35 -40.03 10.50
C HIS A 291 8.81 -41.21 9.69
N ALA A 292 7.93 -40.95 8.71
CA ALA A 292 7.39 -41.97 7.81
C ALA A 292 8.50 -42.67 7.00
N LYS A 293 9.50 -41.93 6.52
CA LYS A 293 10.65 -42.50 5.81
C LYS A 293 11.52 -43.36 6.74
N ASN A 294 11.71 -42.96 7.99
CA ASN A 294 12.48 -43.74 8.96
C ASN A 294 11.80 -45.07 9.30
N GLN A 295 10.46 -45.12 9.36
CA GLN A 295 9.74 -46.38 9.60
C GLN A 295 9.90 -47.37 8.45
N LYS A 296 9.79 -46.91 7.19
CA LYS A 296 10.01 -47.78 6.02
C LYS A 296 11.42 -48.37 5.98
N ASN A 297 12.43 -47.60 6.43
CA ASN A 297 13.80 -48.09 6.54
C ASN A 297 13.98 -49.14 7.66
N LEU A 298 13.18 -49.07 8.72
CA LEU A 298 13.20 -50.05 9.82
C LEU A 298 12.48 -51.35 9.45
N GLU A 299 11.34 -51.26 8.74
CA GLU A 299 10.61 -52.42 8.22
C GLU A 299 11.41 -53.18 7.16
N ALA A 300 12.10 -52.46 6.27
CA ALA A 300 13.02 -53.07 5.31
C ALA A 300 14.16 -53.83 6.00
N LYS A 301 14.68 -53.32 7.13
CA LYS A 301 15.70 -54.02 7.94
C LYS A 301 15.15 -55.26 8.62
N ARG A 302 13.95 -55.19 9.21
CA ARG A 302 13.31 -56.36 9.86
C ARG A 302 12.92 -57.45 8.88
N THR A 303 12.48 -57.07 7.68
CA THR A 303 12.18 -58.03 6.61
C THR A 303 13.45 -58.72 6.10
N ALA A 304 14.57 -57.99 6.03
CA ALA A 304 15.88 -58.56 5.71
C ALA A 304 16.42 -59.49 6.81
N GLU A 305 16.14 -59.21 8.09
CA GLU A 305 16.48 -60.10 9.21
C GLU A 305 15.63 -61.37 9.21
N MET A 306 14.33 -61.29 8.90
CA MET A 306 13.46 -62.46 8.76
C MET A 306 13.85 -63.35 7.58
N LEU A 307 14.22 -62.78 6.43
CA LEU A 307 14.68 -63.55 5.27
C LEU A 307 16.01 -64.28 5.50
N ASN A 308 16.82 -63.84 6.48
CA ASN A 308 18.08 -64.46 6.85
C ASN A 308 17.99 -65.33 8.11
N THR A 309 16.79 -65.56 8.66
CA THR A 309 16.61 -66.44 9.82
C THR A 309 16.62 -67.91 9.34
N PRO A 310 17.54 -68.77 9.81
CA PRO A 310 17.64 -70.14 9.34
C PRO A 310 16.39 -70.99 9.65
N LEU A 311 15.98 -71.80 8.67
CA LEU A 311 14.78 -72.66 8.70
C LEU A 311 14.79 -73.74 9.79
N GLU A 312 15.94 -74.05 10.41
CA GLU A 312 16.05 -75.11 11.44
C GLU A 312 15.23 -74.85 12.72
N LYS A 313 14.82 -73.61 13.00
CA LYS A 313 14.00 -73.33 14.21
C LYS A 313 12.52 -73.64 14.06
N PHE A 314 12.06 -73.97 12.85
CA PHE A 314 10.64 -74.24 12.58
C PHE A 314 10.30 -75.74 12.56
N ASP A 315 11.27 -76.64 12.44
CA ASP A 315 11.00 -78.10 12.37
C ASP A 315 10.87 -78.78 13.75
N ASP A 316 11.59 -78.32 14.79
CA ASP A 316 11.66 -79.09 16.04
C ASP A 316 10.48 -78.85 17.01
N VAL A 317 9.84 -77.68 16.97
CA VAL A 317 8.84 -77.29 17.99
C VAL A 317 7.42 -77.68 17.61
N GLU A 318 7.06 -77.64 16.32
CA GLU A 318 5.69 -77.95 15.88
C GLU A 318 5.43 -79.47 15.79
N ILE A 319 6.46 -80.29 15.59
CA ILE A 319 6.32 -81.74 15.42
C ILE A 319 6.12 -82.45 16.78
N GLU A 320 6.79 -82.01 17.85
CA GLU A 320 6.66 -82.62 19.19
C GLU A 320 5.31 -82.33 19.86
N ASP A 321 4.76 -81.14 19.68
CA ASP A 321 3.45 -80.77 20.23
C ASP A 321 2.29 -81.45 19.47
N LEU A 322 2.46 -81.71 18.16
CA LEU A 322 1.49 -82.49 17.40
C LEU A 322 1.50 -83.97 17.84
N ALA A 323 2.67 -84.55 18.13
CA ALA A 323 2.80 -85.94 18.54
C ALA A 323 2.17 -86.23 19.92
N LYS A 324 2.25 -85.30 20.87
CA LYS A 324 1.60 -85.42 22.19
C LYS A 324 0.07 -85.47 22.12
N LYS A 325 -0.52 -84.76 21.16
CA LYS A 325 -1.99 -84.64 21.05
C LYS A 325 -2.69 -85.92 20.57
N TYR A 326 -1.95 -86.89 20.03
CA TYR A 326 -2.50 -88.15 19.51
C TYR A 326 -2.15 -89.39 20.35
N GLN A 327 -1.43 -89.26 21.46
CA GLN A 327 -1.11 -90.40 22.35
C GLN A 327 -2.12 -90.61 23.50
N ASP A 328 -2.94 -89.63 23.86
CA ASP A 328 -3.91 -89.74 24.97
C ASP A 328 -5.35 -90.03 24.50
N ASN A 329 -5.58 -91.19 23.85
CA ASN A 329 -6.96 -91.70 23.75
C ASN A 329 -7.07 -93.24 23.61
N PRO A 330 -7.17 -93.97 24.73
CA PRO A 330 -7.82 -95.28 24.78
C PRO A 330 -9.22 -95.21 25.44
N SER A 331 -10.27 -95.56 24.66
CA SER A 331 -11.45 -96.44 24.96
C SER A 331 -12.02 -96.47 26.40
N ASP A 332 -13.33 -96.48 26.72
CA ASP A 332 -14.50 -97.18 26.15
C ASP A 332 -15.72 -96.92 27.10
N GLN A 333 -16.94 -96.63 26.62
CA GLN A 333 -18.14 -97.50 26.55
C GLN A 333 -19.22 -97.47 27.67
N HIS A 334 -20.46 -97.47 27.15
CA HIS A 334 -21.68 -98.20 27.57
C HIS A 334 -22.58 -97.77 28.76
N LYS A 335 -23.81 -97.42 28.35
CA LYS A 335 -25.17 -97.81 28.80
C LYS A 335 -25.51 -98.02 30.29
N ASP A 336 -26.65 -97.37 30.58
CA ASP A 336 -27.68 -97.53 31.62
C ASP A 336 -27.35 -97.10 33.06
#